data_AF-A0A7X5QW06-F1
#
_entry.id   AF-A0A7X5QW06-F1
#
_cell.length_a   1.000
_cell.length_b   1.000
_cell.length_c   1.000
_cell.angle_alpha   90.00
_cell.angle_beta   90.00
_cell.angle_gamma   90.00
#
_symmetry.space_group_name_H-M   'P 1'
#
loop_
_entity.id
_entity.type
_entity.pdbx_description
1 polymer ?
#
loop_
_entity_poly.entity_id
_entity_poly.type
_entity_poly.pdbx_seq_one_letter_code
_entity_poly.pdbx_strand_id
1 'polypeptide(L)'
;MIALSQAKPAGTLMLRVVGAILLSVAIMMPSLALAQNLPYEEGLTTFRTSMTGPVPFIISLVGIVACGAMLIFGGEISGFLRTMVFIVLVVSVIVQASNIVELFGGRWEGDARGFFFIPSNASAVV
;
A
#
# COMPACT_ATOMS: atom_id res chain seq x y z
N MET A 1 10.53 -24.92 44.09
CA MET A 1 11.10 -23.60 43.77
C MET A 1 10.28 -22.95 42.66
N ILE A 2 9.02 -22.64 42.97
CA ILE A 2 8.08 -21.88 42.13
C ILE A 2 7.81 -20.62 42.95
N ALA A 3 8.64 -19.60 42.76
CA ALA A 3 8.54 -18.37 43.51
C ALA A 3 7.65 -17.39 42.73
N LEU A 4 6.49 -17.16 43.34
CA LEU A 4 5.47 -16.19 42.97
C LEU A 4 6.09 -14.80 42.83
N SER A 5 6.19 -14.27 41.61
CA SER A 5 6.35 -12.82 41.39
C SER A 5 5.09 -12.28 40.73
N GLN A 6 4.16 -11.89 41.60
CA GLN A 6 2.97 -11.12 41.29
C GLN A 6 3.40 -9.69 40.94
N ALA A 7 3.46 -9.34 39.65
CA ALA A 7 3.60 -7.95 39.21
C ALA A 7 2.72 -7.66 37.97
N LYS A 8 1.54 -7.08 38.25
CA LYS A 8 0.61 -6.35 37.36
C LYS A 8 0.25 -7.02 36.00
N PRO A 9 -1.00 -7.51 35.81
CA PRO A 9 -1.43 -8.18 34.57
C PRO A 9 -1.42 -7.30 33.32
N ALA A 10 -1.22 -5.99 33.46
CA ALA A 10 -1.00 -5.08 32.33
C ALA A 10 0.39 -5.25 31.69
N GLY A 11 1.44 -5.56 32.47
CA GLY A 11 2.81 -5.63 31.97
C GLY A 11 3.05 -6.81 31.04
N THR A 12 2.51 -7.99 31.39
CA THR A 12 2.61 -9.20 30.55
C THR A 12 1.75 -9.11 29.28
N LEU A 13 0.56 -8.47 29.36
CA LEU A 13 -0.28 -8.20 28.18
C LEU A 13 0.41 -7.19 27.24
N MET A 14 0.97 -6.11 27.77
CA MET A 14 1.72 -5.13 26.98
C MET A 14 2.97 -5.74 26.34
N LEU A 15 3.70 -6.60 27.05
CA LEU A 15 4.86 -7.29 26.49
C LEU A 15 4.47 -8.22 25.33
N ARG A 16 3.32 -8.92 25.42
CA ARG A 16 2.79 -9.75 24.34
C ARG A 16 2.29 -8.93 23.15
N VAL A 17 1.66 -7.79 23.40
CA VAL A 17 1.19 -6.87 22.34
C VAL A 17 2.37 -6.24 21.61
N VAL A 18 3.39 -5.78 22.33
CA VAL A 18 4.63 -5.24 21.73
C VAL A 18 5.36 -6.33 20.94
N GLY A 19 5.42 -7.57 21.46
CA GLY A 19 5.96 -8.71 20.72
C GLY A 19 5.19 -9.05 19.44
N ALA A 20 3.85 -8.99 19.48
CA ALA A 20 3.01 -9.21 18.30
C ALA A 20 3.15 -8.07 17.27
N ILE A 21 3.28 -6.82 17.73
CA ILE A 21 3.55 -5.66 16.85
C ILE A 21 4.92 -5.82 16.19
N LEU A 22 5.97 -6.14 16.96
CA LEU A 22 7.31 -6.39 16.41
C LEU A 22 7.32 -7.56 15.42
N LEU A 23 6.57 -8.63 15.68
CA LEU A 23 6.41 -9.75 14.75
C LEU A 23 5.66 -9.33 13.48
N SER A 24 4.60 -8.53 13.59
CA SER A 24 3.86 -8.01 12.43
C SER A 24 4.71 -7.07 11.55
N VAL A 25 5.57 -6.26 12.17
CA VAL A 25 6.55 -5.40 11.47
C VAL A 25 7.64 -6.24 10.81
N ALA A 26 8.09 -7.32 11.46
CA ALA A 26 9.06 -8.24 10.88
C ALA A 26 8.52 -8.97 9.64
N ILE A 27 7.23 -9.33 9.60
CA ILE A 27 6.58 -9.94 8.42
C ILE A 27 6.46 -8.93 7.25
N MET A 28 6.38 -7.63 7.54
CA MET A 28 6.41 -6.56 6.53
C MET A 28 7.82 -6.24 6.01
N MET A 29 8.87 -6.76 6.66
CA MET A 29 10.27 -6.62 6.26
C MET A 29 10.82 -7.95 5.70
N PRO A 30 10.59 -8.27 4.41
CA PRO A 30 11.09 -9.50 3.80
C PRO A 30 12.63 -9.54 3.67
N SER A 31 13.33 -8.47 4.04
CA SER A 31 14.78 -8.30 3.89
C SER A 31 15.62 -9.03 4.96
N LEU A 32 15.00 -9.63 5.98
CA LEU A 32 15.70 -10.35 7.06
C LEU A 32 15.54 -11.87 6.99
N ALA A 33 15.00 -12.41 5.90
CA ALA A 33 15.11 -13.83 5.61
C ALA A 33 16.49 -14.09 5.02
N LEU A 34 17.24 -15.03 5.62
CA LEU A 34 18.58 -15.49 5.23
C LEU A 34 18.64 -15.87 3.72
N ALA A 35 18.80 -14.88 2.85
CA ALA A 35 18.82 -15.05 1.41
C ALA A 35 20.24 -15.32 0.95
N GLN A 36 20.60 -16.60 0.79
CA GLN A 36 21.68 -16.93 -0.12
C GLN A 36 21.22 -16.55 -1.53
N ASN A 37 21.91 -15.58 -2.13
CA ASN A 37 21.61 -14.93 -3.40
C ASN A 37 21.66 -15.93 -4.57
N LEU A 38 20.61 -16.72 -4.72
CA LEU A 38 20.44 -17.66 -5.83
C LEU A 38 20.08 -16.84 -7.09
N PRO A 39 20.67 -17.12 -8.26
CA PRO A 39 20.55 -16.28 -9.45
C PRO A 39 19.11 -16.10 -9.98
N TYR A 40 18.16 -16.91 -9.51
CA TYR A 40 16.73 -16.79 -9.81
C TYR A 40 15.95 -15.91 -8.81
N GLU A 41 16.46 -15.65 -7.60
CA GLU A 41 15.85 -14.74 -6.62
C GLU A 41 15.82 -13.30 -7.14
N GLU A 42 16.88 -12.86 -7.83
CA GLU A 42 16.95 -11.53 -8.43
C GLU A 42 15.89 -11.35 -9.54
N GLY A 43 15.63 -12.39 -10.32
CA GLY A 43 14.57 -12.40 -11.33
C GLY A 43 13.17 -12.32 -10.71
N LEU A 44 12.92 -13.10 -9.65
CA LEU A 44 11.63 -13.10 -8.94
C LEU A 44 11.36 -11.78 -8.21
N THR A 45 12.40 -11.18 -7.60
CA THR A 45 12.29 -9.88 -6.92
C THR A 45 12.08 -8.73 -7.90
N THR A 46 12.73 -8.76 -9.08
CA THR A 46 12.51 -7.78 -10.15
C THR A 46 11.10 -7.91 -10.75
N PHE A 47 10.61 -9.14 -10.93
CA PHE A 47 9.25 -9.39 -11.38
C PHE A 47 8.22 -8.85 -10.38
N ARG A 48 8.40 -9.14 -9.09
CA ARG A 48 7.56 -8.60 -8.01
C ARG A 48 7.58 -7.07 -8.01
N THR A 49 8.77 -6.47 -8.10
CA THR A 49 8.94 -5.01 -8.13
C THR A 49 8.22 -4.38 -9.32
N SER A 50 8.28 -5.03 -10.48
CA SER A 50 7.58 -4.60 -11.69
C SER A 50 6.06 -4.72 -11.54
N MET A 51 5.58 -5.79 -10.88
CA MET A 51 4.17 -6.03 -10.57
C MET A 51 3.61 -5.11 -9.48
N THR A 52 4.44 -4.46 -8.69
CA THR A 52 4.03 -3.43 -7.71
C THR A 52 4.33 -2.01 -8.17
N GLY A 53 4.93 -1.83 -9.35
CA GLY A 53 5.33 -0.54 -9.89
C GLY A 53 4.28 0.13 -10.78
N PRO A 54 4.70 1.08 -11.65
CA PRO A 54 3.81 1.79 -12.57
C PRO A 54 3.26 0.91 -13.71
N VAL A 55 3.81 -0.29 -13.93
CA VAL A 55 3.40 -1.20 -15.01
C VAL A 55 1.93 -1.64 -14.83
N PRO A 56 1.50 -2.15 -13.66
CA PRO A 56 0.09 -2.41 -13.35
C PRO A 56 -0.85 -1.24 -13.61
N PHE A 57 -0.41 -0.01 -13.34
CA PHE A 57 -1.21 1.19 -13.57
C PHE A 57 -1.56 1.36 -15.05
N ILE A 58 -0.58 1.20 -15.94
CA ILE A 58 -0.80 1.29 -17.39
C ILE A 58 -1.73 0.16 -17.88
N ILE A 59 -1.53 -1.07 -17.40
CA ILE A 59 -2.39 -2.21 -17.75
C ILE A 59 -3.83 -1.95 -17.31
N SER A 60 -4.02 -1.43 -16.11
CA SER A 60 -5.34 -1.04 -15.58
C SER A 60 -6.01 0.02 -16.46
N LEU A 61 -5.27 1.05 -16.87
CA LEU A 61 -5.78 2.14 -17.71
C LEU A 61 -6.24 1.64 -19.09
N VAL A 62 -5.47 0.75 -19.74
CA VAL A 62 -5.87 0.09 -20.99
C VAL A 62 -7.14 -0.74 -20.78
N GLY A 63 -7.25 -1.45 -19.65
CA GLY A 63 -8.44 -2.21 -19.27
C GLY A 63 -9.71 -1.37 -19.19
N ILE A 64 -9.65 -0.19 -18.57
CA ILE A 64 -10.80 0.74 -18.49
C ILE A 64 -11.24 1.19 -19.87
N VAL A 65 -10.30 1.61 -20.72
CA VAL A 65 -10.61 2.13 -22.06
C VAL A 65 -11.24 1.03 -22.92
N ALA A 66 -10.69 -0.19 -22.88
CA ALA A 66 -11.25 -1.34 -23.59
C ALA A 66 -12.66 -1.70 -23.09
N CYS A 67 -12.88 -1.72 -21.78
CA CYS A 67 -14.19 -1.98 -21.16
C CYS A 67 -15.23 -0.89 -21.52
N GLY A 68 -14.83 0.38 -21.48
CA GLY A 68 -15.67 1.51 -21.85
C GLY A 68 -16.06 1.46 -23.33
N ALA A 69 -15.10 1.17 -24.22
CA ALA A 69 -15.37 0.99 -25.63
C ALA A 69 -16.34 -0.17 -25.90
N MET A 70 -16.18 -1.28 -25.17
CA MET A 70 -17.06 -2.45 -25.25
C MET A 70 -18.47 -2.16 -24.76
N LEU A 71 -18.69 -1.26 -23.80
CA LEU A 71 -20.04 -0.87 -23.37
C LEU A 71 -20.78 -0.01 -24.39
N ILE A 72 -20.06 0.83 -25.13
CA ILE A 72 -20.64 1.73 -26.15
C ILE A 72 -20.96 0.94 -27.43
N PHE A 73 -20.04 0.08 -27.88
CA PHE A 73 -20.17 -0.68 -29.12
C PHE A 73 -20.65 -2.13 -28.93
N GLY A 74 -20.86 -2.58 -27.69
CA GLY A 74 -21.24 -3.96 -27.34
C GLY A 74 -22.72 -4.28 -27.55
N GLY A 75 -23.21 -4.06 -28.77
CA GLY A 75 -24.55 -4.46 -29.21
C GLY A 75 -24.82 -5.95 -28.98
N GLU A 76 -25.97 -6.25 -28.35
CA GLU A 76 -26.44 -7.58 -27.94
C GLU A 76 -25.42 -8.48 -27.23
N ILE A 77 -24.49 -7.86 -26.51
CA ILE A 77 -23.63 -8.63 -25.63
C ILE A 77 -24.48 -9.18 -24.47
N SER A 78 -24.60 -10.51 -24.46
CA SER A 78 -25.21 -11.32 -23.40
C SER A 78 -25.00 -10.69 -22.01
N GLY A 79 -26.06 -10.61 -21.21
CA GLY A 79 -26.03 -9.99 -19.88
C GLY A 79 -24.87 -10.50 -18.99
N PHE A 80 -24.35 -11.70 -19.25
CA PHE A 80 -23.15 -12.25 -18.63
C PHE A 80 -21.89 -11.39 -18.83
N LEU A 81 -21.60 -10.99 -20.07
CA LEU A 81 -20.37 -10.24 -20.37
C LEU A 81 -20.51 -8.79 -19.92
N ARG A 82 -21.72 -8.21 -19.96
CA ARG A 82 -21.99 -6.91 -19.34
C ARG A 82 -21.65 -6.91 -17.85
N THR A 83 -22.06 -7.96 -17.11
CA THR A 83 -21.72 -8.09 -15.69
C THR A 83 -20.21 -8.27 -15.46
N MET A 84 -19.52 -9.06 -16.29
CA MET A 84 -18.06 -9.19 -16.21
C MET A 84 -17.33 -7.86 -16.47
N VAL A 85 -17.78 -7.08 -17.44
CA VAL A 85 -17.22 -5.75 -17.72
C VAL A 85 -17.41 -4.79 -16.54
N PHE A 86 -18.57 -4.81 -15.87
CA PHE A 86 -18.78 -4.02 -14.65
C PHE A 86 -17.80 -4.40 -13.53
N ILE A 87 -17.54 -5.70 -13.31
CA ILE A 87 -16.59 -6.16 -12.30
C ILE A 87 -15.18 -5.64 -12.60
N VAL A 88 -14.73 -5.73 -13.85
CA VAL A 88 -13.41 -5.22 -14.27
C VAL A 88 -13.30 -3.70 -14.07
N LEU A 89 -14.36 -2.94 -14.42
CA LEU A 89 -14.41 -1.50 -14.19
C LEU A 89 -14.22 -1.14 -12.72
N VAL A 90 -14.91 -1.85 -11.81
CA VAL A 90 -14.80 -1.61 -10.36
C VAL A 90 -13.38 -1.91 -9.87
N VAL A 91 -12.83 -3.08 -10.21
CA VAL A 91 -11.48 -3.47 -9.77
C VAL A 91 -10.42 -2.49 -10.27
N SER A 92 -10.54 -2.05 -11.53
CA SER A 92 -9.58 -1.12 -12.12
C SER A 92 -9.60 0.27 -11.49
N VAL A 93 -10.79 0.79 -11.12
CA VAL A 93 -10.93 2.06 -10.39
C VAL A 93 -10.35 1.94 -8.98
N ILE A 94 -10.57 0.82 -8.29
CA ILE A 94 -9.99 0.58 -6.96
C ILE A 94 -8.45 0.59 -7.02
N VAL A 95 -7.85 -0.05 -8.03
CA VAL A 95 -6.39 -0.06 -8.22
C VAL A 95 -5.82 1.34 -8.45
N GLN A 96 -6.56 2.24 -9.13
CA GLN A 96 -6.12 3.62 -9.35
C GLN A 96 -6.34 4.56 -8.18
N ALA A 97 -7.21 4.22 -7.22
CA ALA A 97 -7.58 5.11 -6.13
C ALA A 97 -6.38 5.61 -5.31
N SER A 98 -5.36 4.77 -5.09
CA SER A 98 -4.16 5.14 -4.35
C SER A 98 -3.41 6.32 -4.99
N ASN A 99 -3.25 6.29 -6.32
CA ASN A 99 -2.58 7.37 -7.05
C ASN A 99 -3.41 8.67 -7.03
N ILE A 100 -4.73 8.56 -7.06
CA ILE A 100 -5.63 9.73 -6.97
C ILE A 100 -5.49 10.42 -5.61
N VAL A 101 -5.43 9.67 -4.51
CA VAL A 101 -5.25 10.23 -3.16
C VAL A 101 -3.90 10.95 -3.00
N GLU A 102 -2.85 10.43 -3.61
CA GLU A 102 -1.53 11.08 -3.64
C GLU A 102 -1.55 12.41 -4.40
N LEU A 103 -2.28 12.49 -5.52
CA LEU A 103 -2.41 13.70 -6.33
C LEU A 103 -3.23 14.82 -5.64
N PHE A 104 -4.21 14.47 -4.81
CA PHE A 104 -5.10 15.43 -4.14
C PHE A 104 -4.58 15.92 -2.77
N GLY A 105 -3.32 15.63 -2.40
CA GLY A 105 -2.67 16.25 -1.24
C GLY A 105 -2.68 15.42 0.05
N GLY A 106 -2.69 14.10 -0.07
CA GLY A 106 -2.70 13.18 1.08
C GLY A 106 -1.36 13.01 1.83
N ARG A 107 -0.35 13.86 1.64
CA ARG A 107 0.80 13.90 2.56
C ARG A 107 0.55 14.96 3.63
N TRP A 108 -0.19 14.56 4.66
CA TRP A 108 -0.24 15.28 5.93
C TRP A 108 1.14 15.19 6.59
N GLU A 109 2.06 16.02 6.11
CA GLU A 109 3.30 16.32 6.80
C GLU A 109 2.87 17.09 8.06
N GLY A 110 2.90 16.45 9.24
CA GLY A 110 2.49 17.04 10.52
C GLY A 110 3.40 18.16 11.02
N ASP A 111 3.87 19.03 10.13
CA ASP A 111 4.72 20.17 10.43
C ASP A 111 3.87 21.43 10.64
N ALA A 112 3.84 21.93 11.87
CA ALA A 112 3.19 23.18 12.24
C ALA A 112 3.77 24.42 11.51
N ARG A 113 4.94 24.27 10.86
CA ARG A 113 5.56 25.30 10.02
C ARG A 113 4.80 25.58 8.72
N GLY A 114 3.93 24.66 8.28
CA GLY A 114 3.07 24.90 7.12
C GLY A 114 1.95 25.91 7.39
N PHE A 115 1.57 26.08 8.66
CA PHE A 115 0.52 27.02 9.09
C PHE A 115 1.07 28.39 9.48
N PHE A 116 2.30 28.44 9.98
CA PHE A 116 2.96 29.69 10.36
C PHE A 116 4.10 29.97 9.39
N PHE A 117 3.90 30.93 8.48
CA PHE A 117 4.91 31.46 7.56
C PHE A 117 6.11 31.98 8.36
N ILE A 118 7.05 31.10 8.70
CA ILE A 118 8.37 31.48 9.24
C ILE A 118 9.22 31.84 8.02
N PRO A 119 9.55 33.12 7.80
CA PRO A 119 10.47 33.50 6.74
C PRO A 119 11.85 32.85 7.01
N SER A 120 12.55 32.45 5.95
CA SER A 120 13.88 31.80 6.03
C SER A 120 14.98 32.65 6.69
N ASN A 121 14.69 33.90 7.04
CA ASN A 121 15.57 34.79 7.80
C ASN A 121 15.29 34.80 9.32
N ALA A 122 14.25 34.12 9.80
CA ALA A 122 13.86 34.13 11.20
C ALA A 122 14.78 33.26 12.10
N SER A 123 15.66 32.45 11.51
CA SER A 123 16.72 31.72 12.23
C SER A 123 17.85 32.61 12.76
N ALA A 124 17.78 33.93 12.53
CA ALA A 124 18.72 34.90 13.07
C ALA A 124 18.17 35.71 14.27
N VAL A 125 16.92 35.48 14.72
CA VAL A 125 16.25 36.33 15.73
C VAL A 125 15.62 35.54 16.89
N VAL A 126 15.89 34.24 17.03
CA VAL A 126 15.60 33.46 18.25
C VAL A 126 16.84 32.70 18.70
#